data_AF-A0A956J0X4-F1
#
_entry.id   AF-A0A956J0X4-F1
#
_cell.length_a   1.000
_cell.length_b   1.000
_cell.length_c   1.000
_cell.angle_alpha   90.00
_cell.angle_beta   90.00
_cell.angle_gamma   90.00
#
_symmetry.space_group_name_H-M   'P 1'
#
loop_
_entity.id
_entity.type
_entity.pdbx_description
1 polymer ?
#
loop_
_entity_poly.entity_id
_entity_poly.type
_entity_poly.pdbx_seq_one_letter_code
_entity_poly.pdbx_strand_id
1 'polypeptide(L)'
;MYTARDAMSAQSYGLNVTGQNISNANTAGYVRRDPILVTRALGTMDYGGVQVEGLRRAADQFTERRYLEAVGLSSAASEHDTQLSRLESLFNDGVGAGLGSAFDQLFGAFSDLTSNPADPASRMAVLSRAEELAGRFRSTGDAIATQRTELLTSAKDTTAQINQLADKLAELNRKISVAKGAGSDAADLEDEQAQALNKLSELIDVHTFPDSKGGLVVQVAGTTLVEGAEVQKLSIDVDPSGNMQLLAARGSGPGSDITKHLSSGKLAGIRDARDVDLLAAQEKLDQLAFDFATAVNTQHAAGFGKDGVSGRNLFSVSATAAGAARSLSLDPSVAGNPDAIAAAS
;
A
#
# COMPACT_ATOMS: atom_id res chain seq x y z
N MET A 1 -28.75 58.24 -2.42
CA MET A 1 -27.93 57.89 -1.22
C MET A 1 -27.64 56.40 -1.09
N TYR A 2 -28.44 55.49 -1.63
CA TYR A 2 -28.19 54.03 -1.52
C TYR A 2 -26.90 53.57 -2.23
N THR A 3 -26.61 54.12 -3.41
CA THR A 3 -25.45 53.72 -4.24
C THR A 3 -24.09 53.93 -3.57
N ALA A 4 -23.86 55.04 -2.86
CA ALA A 4 -22.59 55.31 -2.19
C ALA A 4 -22.37 54.39 -0.96
N ARG A 5 -23.44 54.12 -0.21
CA ARG A 5 -23.42 53.17 0.92
C ARG A 5 -23.15 51.75 0.44
N ASP A 6 -23.84 51.33 -0.62
CA ASP A 6 -23.71 50.01 -1.22
C ASP A 6 -22.28 49.81 -1.78
N ALA A 7 -21.73 50.82 -2.45
CA ALA A 7 -20.35 50.81 -2.93
C ALA A 7 -19.30 50.72 -1.79
N MET A 8 -19.46 51.52 -0.73
CA MET A 8 -18.57 51.42 0.44
C MET A 8 -18.64 50.05 1.11
N SER A 9 -19.84 49.46 1.21
CA SER A 9 -20.03 48.13 1.79
C SER A 9 -19.38 47.04 0.94
N ALA A 10 -19.58 47.07 -0.38
CA ALA A 10 -18.96 46.11 -1.29
C ALA A 10 -17.43 46.23 -1.31
N GLN A 11 -16.89 47.45 -1.29
CA GLN A 11 -15.44 47.65 -1.27
C GLN A 11 -14.83 47.25 0.08
N SER A 12 -15.49 47.55 1.21
CA SER A 12 -15.07 47.08 2.52
C SER A 12 -15.07 45.55 2.60
N TYR A 13 -16.06 44.89 1.99
CA TYR A 13 -16.07 43.44 1.85
C TYR A 13 -14.88 42.94 1.02
N GLY A 14 -14.61 43.53 -0.14
CA GLY A 14 -13.45 43.17 -0.97
C GLY A 14 -12.09 43.35 -0.25
N LEU A 15 -11.95 44.39 0.57
CA LEU A 15 -10.77 44.58 1.42
C LEU A 15 -10.66 43.51 2.51
N ASN A 16 -11.78 43.10 3.13
CA ASN A 16 -11.78 41.99 4.08
C ASN A 16 -11.36 40.66 3.42
N VAL A 17 -11.86 40.38 2.22
CA VAL A 17 -11.47 39.19 1.44
C VAL A 17 -9.98 39.22 1.10
N THR A 18 -9.47 40.39 0.71
CA THR A 18 -8.03 40.58 0.48
C THR A 18 -7.22 40.34 1.76
N GLY A 19 -7.69 40.86 2.91
CA GLY A 19 -7.08 40.62 4.21
C GLY A 19 -7.05 39.13 4.58
N GLN A 20 -8.16 38.42 4.35
CA GLN A 20 -8.24 36.96 4.56
C GLN A 20 -7.30 36.19 3.64
N ASN A 21 -7.20 36.58 2.37
CA ASN A 21 -6.27 35.97 1.41
C ASN A 21 -4.81 36.14 1.88
N ILE A 22 -4.44 37.34 2.35
CA ILE A 22 -3.09 37.63 2.84
C ILE A 22 -2.81 36.84 4.13
N SER A 23 -3.75 36.84 5.08
CA SER A 23 -3.54 36.16 6.36
C SER A 23 -3.44 34.64 6.22
N ASN A 24 -4.14 34.06 5.23
CA ASN A 24 -4.17 32.62 4.98
C ASN A 24 -3.30 32.19 3.80
N ALA A 25 -2.48 33.09 3.23
CA ALA A 25 -1.64 32.80 2.07
C ALA A 25 -0.69 31.60 2.31
N ASN A 26 -0.29 31.38 3.57
CA ASN A 26 0.58 30.27 3.97
C ASN A 26 -0.17 29.12 4.68
N THR A 27 -1.50 29.17 4.76
CA THR A 27 -2.31 28.11 5.36
C THR A 27 -2.50 26.99 4.34
N ALA A 28 -2.04 25.78 4.67
CA ALA A 28 -2.15 24.63 3.78
C ALA A 28 -3.63 24.36 3.37
N GLY A 29 -3.86 24.21 2.07
CA GLY A 29 -5.20 23.99 1.50
C GLY A 29 -6.07 25.24 1.34
N TYR A 30 -5.60 26.42 1.75
CA TYR A 30 -6.31 27.67 1.47
C TYR A 30 -6.24 28.01 -0.02
N VAL A 31 -7.38 28.33 -0.61
CA VAL A 31 -7.45 28.84 -1.98
C VAL A 31 -7.84 30.31 -1.96
N ARG A 32 -7.13 31.12 -2.76
CA ARG A 32 -7.45 32.53 -2.96
C ARG A 32 -8.94 32.68 -3.32
N ARG A 33 -9.60 33.62 -2.67
CA ARG A 33 -11.00 33.95 -2.93
C ARG A 33 -11.12 35.29 -3.64
N ASP A 34 -12.02 35.35 -4.61
CA ASP A 34 -12.40 36.59 -5.27
C ASP A 34 -13.85 36.94 -4.90
N PRO A 35 -14.14 38.17 -4.43
CA PRO A 35 -15.50 38.60 -4.17
C PRO A 35 -16.26 38.74 -5.49
N ILE A 36 -17.45 38.14 -5.58
CA ILE A 36 -18.35 38.35 -6.71
C ILE A 36 -19.23 39.56 -6.39
N LEU A 37 -19.04 40.61 -7.18
CA LEU A 37 -19.81 41.84 -7.11
C LEU A 37 -20.75 41.91 -8.31
N VAL A 38 -22.05 42.10 -8.05
CA VAL A 38 -23.09 42.23 -9.07
C VAL A 38 -23.79 43.57 -8.98
N THR A 39 -24.31 44.04 -10.11
CA THR A 39 -25.15 45.25 -10.16
C THR A 39 -26.50 44.95 -9.49
N ARG A 40 -26.94 45.84 -8.61
CA ARG A 40 -28.21 45.69 -7.89
C ARG A 40 -29.31 46.51 -8.57
N ALA A 41 -30.04 45.95 -9.53
CA ALA A 41 -31.08 46.68 -10.26
C ALA A 41 -32.14 47.34 -9.34
N LEU A 42 -32.46 48.62 -9.60
CA LEU A 42 -33.52 49.38 -8.90
C LEU A 42 -34.69 49.62 -9.88
N GLY A 43 -35.64 48.69 -9.93
CA GLY A 43 -36.80 48.79 -10.83
C GLY A 43 -36.42 48.65 -12.31
N THR A 44 -37.04 49.42 -13.21
CA THR A 44 -36.81 49.38 -14.67
C THR A 44 -35.54 50.13 -15.13
N MET A 45 -34.72 50.62 -14.20
CA MET A 45 -33.50 51.37 -14.49
C MET A 45 -32.26 50.58 -14.05
N ASP A 46 -31.32 50.44 -14.98
CA ASP A 46 -30.07 49.66 -14.85
C ASP A 46 -28.99 50.33 -13.97
N TYR A 47 -29.34 51.40 -13.24
CA TYR A 47 -28.43 52.24 -12.46
C TYR A 47 -28.55 52.01 -10.95
N GLY A 48 -28.52 50.74 -10.54
CA GLY A 48 -28.67 50.39 -9.13
C GLY A 48 -27.39 49.79 -8.55
N GLY A 49 -26.69 50.59 -7.72
CA GLY A 49 -25.67 50.17 -6.75
C GLY A 49 -24.69 49.05 -7.13
N VAL A 50 -24.08 48.45 -6.11
CA VAL A 50 -23.32 47.21 -6.22
C VAL A 50 -23.65 46.36 -5.01
N GLN A 51 -23.85 45.07 -5.22
CA GLN A 51 -24.11 44.12 -4.16
C GLN A 51 -23.08 43.00 -4.21
N VAL A 52 -22.68 42.53 -3.04
CA VAL A 52 -21.90 41.30 -2.91
C VAL A 52 -22.86 40.13 -3.14
N GLU A 53 -22.66 39.38 -4.22
CA GLU A 53 -23.38 38.14 -4.49
C GLU A 53 -22.79 36.98 -3.67
N GLY A 54 -21.47 36.98 -3.49
CA GLY A 54 -20.78 36.00 -2.66
C GLY A 54 -19.28 35.97 -2.88
N LEU A 55 -18.68 34.83 -2.55
CA LEU A 55 -17.27 34.52 -2.74
C LEU A 55 -17.11 33.40 -3.78
N ARG A 56 -16.07 33.50 -4.61
CA ARG A 56 -15.65 32.43 -5.51
C ARG A 56 -14.22 32.06 -5.21
N ARG A 57 -13.94 30.75 -5.11
CA ARG A 57 -12.58 30.23 -5.06
C ARG A 57 -11.92 30.40 -6.43
N ALA A 58 -10.72 30.96 -6.48
CA ALA A 58 -9.87 31.00 -7.66
C ALA A 58 -9.15 29.65 -7.82
N ALA A 59 -9.92 28.57 -7.92
CA ALA A 59 -9.43 27.21 -8.15
C ALA A 59 -9.72 26.78 -9.60
N ASP A 60 -8.73 26.19 -10.25
CA ASP A 60 -8.91 25.53 -11.54
C ASP A 60 -9.18 24.03 -11.32
N GLN A 61 -10.39 23.58 -11.70
CA GLN A 61 -10.83 22.19 -11.49
C GLN A 61 -10.00 21.17 -12.28
N PHE A 62 -9.35 21.58 -13.36
CA PHE A 62 -8.46 20.68 -14.11
C PHE A 62 -7.14 20.46 -13.34
N THR A 63 -6.58 21.54 -12.82
CA THR A 63 -5.36 21.53 -11.99
C THR A 63 -5.57 20.74 -10.71
N GLU A 64 -6.69 20.92 -10.02
CA GLU A 64 -7.01 20.14 -8.82
C GLU A 64 -7.10 18.64 -9.11
N ARG A 65 -7.76 18.24 -10.21
CA ARG A 65 -7.83 16.84 -10.61
C ARG A 65 -6.46 16.25 -10.93
N ARG A 66 -5.62 17.01 -11.64
CA ARG A 66 -4.22 16.61 -11.92
C ARG A 66 -3.39 16.50 -10.64
N TYR A 67 -3.63 17.38 -9.68
CA TYR A 67 -2.97 17.36 -8.38
C TYR A 67 -3.33 16.10 -7.58
N LEU A 68 -4.62 15.79 -7.43
CA LEU A 68 -5.08 14.58 -6.73
C LEU A 68 -4.51 13.30 -7.36
N GLU A 69 -4.48 13.23 -8.70
CA GLU A 69 -3.88 12.09 -9.42
C GLU A 69 -2.36 11.99 -9.17
N ALA A 70 -1.64 13.10 -9.20
CA ALA A 70 -0.21 13.12 -8.94
C ALA A 70 0.12 12.71 -7.49
N VAL A 71 -0.67 13.18 -6.52
CA VAL A 71 -0.55 12.77 -5.11
C VAL A 71 -0.78 11.26 -4.98
N GLY A 72 -1.85 10.74 -5.57
CA GLY A 72 -2.13 9.30 -5.54
C GLY A 72 -1.01 8.46 -6.14
N LEU A 73 -0.47 8.85 -7.30
CA LEU A 73 0.66 8.15 -7.93
C LEU A 73 1.92 8.21 -7.06
N SER A 74 2.22 9.37 -6.49
CA SER A 74 3.35 9.56 -5.59
C SER A 74 3.23 8.71 -4.32
N SER A 75 2.05 8.63 -3.72
CA SER A 75 1.80 7.82 -2.52
C SER A 75 1.89 6.32 -2.80
N ALA A 76 1.39 5.87 -3.95
CA ALA A 76 1.55 4.49 -4.39
C ALA A 76 3.03 4.11 -4.55
N ALA A 77 3.79 4.95 -5.28
CA ALA A 77 5.21 4.72 -5.51
C ALA A 77 6.04 4.76 -4.22
N SER A 78 5.75 5.71 -3.33
CA SER A 78 6.47 5.83 -2.05
C SER A 78 6.21 4.64 -1.12
N GLU A 79 4.98 4.15 -1.05
CA GLU A 79 4.66 2.97 -0.25
C GLU A 79 5.33 1.73 -0.86
N HIS A 80 5.25 1.57 -2.18
CA HIS A 80 5.88 0.47 -2.90
C HIS A 80 7.40 0.41 -2.68
N ASP A 81 8.09 1.54 -2.85
CA ASP A 81 9.53 1.70 -2.59
C ASP A 81 9.92 1.35 -1.15
N THR A 82 9.12 1.79 -0.17
CA THR A 82 9.34 1.46 1.24
C THR A 82 9.29 -0.06 1.47
N GLN A 83 8.33 -0.74 0.86
CA GLN A 83 8.17 -2.20 1.02
C GLN A 83 9.24 -2.98 0.27
N LEU A 84 9.64 -2.54 -0.92
CA LEU A 84 10.75 -3.14 -1.67
C LEU A 84 12.08 -2.96 -0.94
N SER A 85 12.36 -1.78 -0.40
CA SER A 85 13.57 -1.54 0.41
C SER A 85 13.65 -2.48 1.62
N ARG A 86 12.51 -2.74 2.27
CA ARG A 86 12.44 -3.71 3.36
C ARG A 86 12.67 -5.14 2.87
N LEU A 87 12.11 -5.51 1.72
CA LEU A 87 12.36 -6.81 1.10
C LEU A 87 13.85 -6.99 0.75
N GLU A 88 14.48 -6.00 0.12
CA GLU A 88 15.91 -5.99 -0.21
C GLU A 88 16.79 -6.19 1.03
N SER A 89 16.40 -5.59 2.16
CA SER A 89 17.12 -5.73 3.42
C SER A 89 17.18 -7.18 3.94
N LEU A 90 16.18 -8.01 3.59
CA LEU A 90 16.15 -9.44 3.95
C LEU A 90 17.19 -10.26 3.18
N PHE A 91 17.65 -9.76 2.03
CA PHE A 91 18.62 -10.43 1.17
C PHE A 91 20.02 -9.81 1.23
N ASN A 92 20.22 -8.78 2.07
CA ASN A 92 21.51 -8.11 2.16
C ASN A 92 22.56 -9.00 2.86
N ASP A 93 23.59 -9.39 2.10
CA ASP A 93 24.65 -10.31 2.54
C ASP A 93 25.87 -9.58 3.18
N GLY A 94 25.79 -8.25 3.37
CA GLY A 94 26.92 -7.41 3.78
C GLY A 94 27.58 -7.73 5.14
N VAL A 95 26.99 -8.59 5.96
CA VAL A 95 27.54 -9.01 7.28
C VAL A 95 27.78 -10.53 7.35
N GLY A 96 27.87 -11.22 6.21
CA GLY A 96 28.08 -12.67 6.17
C GLY A 96 26.91 -13.48 6.73
N ALA A 97 25.74 -12.85 6.81
CA ALA A 97 24.52 -13.42 7.36
C ALA A 97 23.41 -13.64 6.31
N GLY A 98 23.70 -13.51 5.02
CA GLY A 98 22.76 -13.84 3.96
C GLY A 98 22.75 -15.33 3.61
N LEU A 99 21.95 -15.68 2.60
CA LEU A 99 21.89 -17.04 2.06
C LEU A 99 23.17 -17.41 1.29
N GLY A 100 23.83 -16.44 0.63
CA GLY A 100 25.04 -16.67 -0.15
C GLY A 100 26.18 -17.18 0.73
N SER A 101 26.46 -16.49 1.84
CA SER A 101 27.48 -16.93 2.80
C SER A 101 27.22 -18.32 3.37
N ALA A 102 25.95 -18.69 3.57
CA ALA A 102 25.56 -19.98 4.11
C ALA A 102 25.76 -21.12 3.11
N PHE A 103 25.51 -20.86 1.82
CA PHE A 103 25.89 -21.78 0.75
C PHE A 103 27.41 -21.99 0.72
N ASP A 104 28.19 -20.91 0.74
CA ASP A 104 29.65 -20.99 0.72
C ASP A 104 30.20 -21.79 1.91
N GLN A 105 29.65 -21.58 3.11
CA GLN A 105 30.04 -22.31 4.31
C GLN A 105 29.69 -23.80 4.24
N LEU A 106 28.51 -24.16 3.70
CA LEU A 106 28.12 -25.55 3.54
C LEU A 106 29.00 -26.26 2.50
N PHE A 107 29.25 -25.64 1.34
CA PHE A 107 30.13 -26.22 0.32
C PHE A 107 31.59 -26.29 0.80
N GLY A 108 32.05 -25.31 1.58
CA GLY A 108 33.33 -25.38 2.27
C GLY A 108 33.42 -26.58 3.21
N ALA A 109 32.39 -26.80 4.03
CA ALA A 109 32.35 -27.97 4.93
C ALA A 109 32.35 -29.30 4.17
N PHE A 110 31.67 -29.38 3.01
CA PHE A 110 31.76 -30.56 2.14
C PHE A 110 33.18 -30.75 1.59
N SER A 111 33.83 -29.67 1.13
CA SER A 111 35.21 -29.70 0.65
C SER A 111 36.18 -30.20 1.72
N ASP A 112 36.07 -29.70 2.95
CA ASP A 112 36.89 -30.15 4.07
C ASP A 112 36.66 -31.64 4.39
N LEU A 113 35.40 -32.09 4.34
CA LEU A 113 35.04 -33.49 4.54
C LEU A 113 35.67 -34.41 3.49
N THR A 114 35.83 -33.96 2.23
CA THR A 114 36.51 -34.77 1.21
C THR A 114 37.97 -35.06 1.54
N SER A 115 38.63 -34.17 2.29
CA SER A 115 40.03 -34.33 2.70
C SER A 115 40.19 -35.34 3.84
N ASN A 116 39.18 -35.51 4.70
CA ASN A 116 39.18 -36.50 5.77
C ASN A 116 37.79 -37.13 6.00
N PRO A 117 37.31 -38.03 5.12
CA PRO A 117 35.95 -38.56 5.18
C PRO A 117 35.65 -39.42 6.40
N ALA A 118 36.67 -39.88 7.13
CA ALA A 118 36.51 -40.73 8.32
C ALA A 118 36.39 -39.92 9.61
N ASP A 119 36.74 -38.63 9.59
CA ASP A 119 36.76 -37.74 10.75
C ASP A 119 35.34 -37.33 11.20
N PRO A 120 34.93 -37.68 12.43
CA PRO A 120 33.62 -37.29 12.96
C PRO A 120 33.43 -35.77 13.06
N ALA A 121 34.48 -35.00 13.32
CA ALA A 121 34.36 -33.54 13.45
C ALA A 121 34.00 -32.88 12.13
N SER A 122 34.65 -33.29 11.03
CA SER A 122 34.34 -32.81 9.66
C SER A 122 32.90 -33.15 9.25
N ARG A 123 32.40 -34.35 9.60
CA ARG A 123 31.01 -34.76 9.36
C ARG A 123 29.99 -33.94 10.16
N MET A 124 30.30 -33.69 11.43
CA MET A 124 29.48 -32.82 12.28
C MET A 124 29.45 -31.39 11.74
N ALA A 125 30.56 -30.88 11.20
CA ALA A 125 30.59 -29.55 10.59
C ALA A 125 29.62 -29.45 9.41
N VAL A 126 29.58 -30.45 8.52
CA VAL A 126 28.59 -30.51 7.42
C VAL A 126 27.15 -30.45 7.95
N LEU A 127 26.80 -31.28 8.94
CA LEU A 127 25.47 -31.25 9.54
C LEU A 127 25.13 -29.88 10.12
N SER A 128 26.05 -29.26 10.86
CA SER A 128 25.83 -27.94 11.44
C SER A 128 25.64 -26.86 10.37
N ARG A 129 26.42 -26.86 9.28
CA ARG A 129 26.26 -25.90 8.18
C ARG A 129 24.99 -26.13 7.38
N ALA A 130 24.58 -27.39 7.22
CA ALA A 130 23.32 -27.73 6.56
C ALA A 130 22.11 -27.25 7.37
N GLU A 131 22.10 -27.45 8.70
CA GLU A 131 21.05 -26.91 9.56
C GLU A 131 21.05 -25.38 9.58
N GLU A 132 22.24 -24.74 9.59
CA GLU A 132 22.36 -23.28 9.51
C GLU A 132 21.74 -22.73 8.22
N LEU A 133 22.06 -23.33 7.06
CA LEU A 133 21.48 -22.95 5.78
C LEU A 133 19.95 -23.15 5.77
N ALA A 134 19.46 -24.29 6.25
CA ALA A 134 18.03 -24.55 6.37
C ALA A 134 17.34 -23.52 7.26
N GLY A 135 17.94 -23.18 8.41
CA GLY A 135 17.45 -22.15 9.32
C GLY A 135 17.38 -20.75 8.68
N ARG A 136 18.33 -20.42 7.79
CA ARG A 136 18.30 -19.15 7.04
C ARG A 136 17.16 -19.11 6.03
N PHE A 137 16.96 -20.18 5.26
CA PHE A 137 15.81 -20.30 4.36
C PHE A 137 14.48 -20.10 5.10
N ARG A 138 14.32 -20.78 6.24
CA ARG A 138 13.11 -20.65 7.08
C ARG A 138 12.92 -19.21 7.55
N SER A 139 13.98 -18.61 8.09
CA SER A 139 13.94 -17.24 8.63
C SER A 139 13.60 -16.20 7.56
N THR A 140 14.21 -16.28 6.36
CA THR A 140 13.90 -15.38 5.25
C THR A 140 12.46 -15.58 4.75
N GLY A 141 12.00 -16.83 4.61
CA GLY A 141 10.62 -17.11 4.21
C GLY A 141 9.59 -16.64 5.22
N ASP A 142 9.86 -16.81 6.52
CA ASP A 142 9.00 -16.30 7.59
C ASP A 142 8.95 -14.77 7.62
N ALA A 143 10.07 -14.10 7.35
CA ALA A 143 10.12 -12.63 7.26
C ALA A 143 9.26 -12.10 6.10
N ILE A 144 9.34 -12.72 4.91
CA ILE A 144 8.49 -12.37 3.76
C ILE A 144 7.01 -12.59 4.08
N ALA A 145 6.66 -13.74 4.66
CA ALA A 145 5.28 -14.05 5.05
C ALA A 145 4.73 -13.08 6.11
N THR A 146 5.58 -12.68 7.06
CA THR A 146 5.25 -11.67 8.08
C THR A 146 4.96 -10.32 7.42
N GLN A 147 5.84 -9.86 6.53
CA GLN A 147 5.63 -8.59 5.80
C GLN A 147 4.33 -8.61 4.99
N ARG A 148 3.99 -9.72 4.32
CA ARG A 148 2.69 -9.85 3.60
C ARG A 148 1.47 -9.77 4.53
N THR A 149 1.58 -10.29 5.75
CA THR A 149 0.52 -10.25 6.76
C THR A 149 0.35 -8.85 7.36
N GLU A 150 1.47 -8.17 7.65
CA GLU A 150 1.47 -6.78 8.10
C GLU A 150 0.88 -5.85 7.04
N LEU A 151 1.20 -6.07 5.76
CA LEU A 151 0.62 -5.30 4.66
C LEU A 151 -0.88 -5.51 4.50
N LEU A 152 -1.39 -6.73 4.72
CA LEU A 152 -2.83 -6.98 4.75
C LEU A 152 -3.52 -6.20 5.88
N THR A 153 -2.88 -6.12 7.05
CA THR A 153 -3.38 -5.31 8.17
C THR A 153 -3.35 -3.82 7.85
N SER A 154 -2.24 -3.33 7.29
CA SER A 154 -2.09 -1.95 6.81
C SER A 154 -3.15 -1.57 5.78
N ALA A 155 -3.50 -2.48 4.86
CA ALA A 155 -4.57 -2.27 3.89
C ALA A 155 -5.94 -2.13 4.56
N LYS A 156 -6.25 -2.96 5.56
CA LYS A 156 -7.50 -2.87 6.33
C LYS A 156 -7.60 -1.54 7.08
N ASP A 157 -6.53 -1.11 7.73
CA ASP A 157 -6.47 0.17 8.44
C ASP A 157 -6.59 1.36 7.48
N THR A 158 -5.90 1.31 6.34
CA THR A 158 -6.00 2.32 5.27
C THR A 158 -7.44 2.43 4.76
N THR A 159 -8.12 1.29 4.60
CA THR A 159 -9.52 1.23 4.17
C THR A 159 -10.48 1.80 5.22
N ALA A 160 -10.20 1.59 6.51
CA ALA A 160 -10.95 2.23 7.59
C ALA A 160 -10.81 3.76 7.55
N GLN A 161 -9.60 4.28 7.29
CA GLN A 161 -9.35 5.72 7.12
C GLN A 161 -10.08 6.28 5.90
N ILE A 162 -10.08 5.57 4.77
CA ILE A 162 -10.85 5.92 3.58
C ILE A 162 -12.34 6.04 3.91
N ASN A 163 -12.90 5.08 4.64
CA ASN A 163 -14.31 5.10 5.03
C ASN A 163 -14.66 6.29 5.94
N GLN A 164 -13.75 6.70 6.83
CA GLN A 164 -13.92 7.89 7.68
C GLN A 164 -13.87 9.19 6.87
N LEU A 165 -12.96 9.29 5.90
CA LEU A 165 -12.89 10.43 4.98
C LEU A 165 -14.14 10.50 4.10
N ALA A 166 -14.65 9.35 3.64
CA ALA A 166 -15.89 9.28 2.86
C ALA A 166 -17.09 9.80 3.66
N ASP A 167 -17.24 9.44 4.93
CA ASP A 167 -18.28 9.98 5.82
C ASP A 167 -18.16 11.49 5.99
N LYS A 168 -16.93 11.98 6.20
CA LYS A 168 -16.67 13.42 6.30
C LYS A 168 -17.06 14.15 5.00
N LEU A 169 -16.70 13.60 3.84
CA LEU A 169 -17.01 14.17 2.54
C LEU A 169 -18.52 14.21 2.27
N ALA A 170 -19.26 13.18 2.66
CA ALA A 170 -20.72 13.16 2.56
C ALA A 170 -21.38 14.24 3.44
N GLU A 171 -20.89 14.41 4.67
CA GLU A 171 -21.39 15.46 5.57
C GLU A 171 -21.06 16.87 5.04
N LEU A 172 -19.85 17.07 4.49
CA LEU A 172 -19.47 18.33 3.84
C LEU A 172 -20.34 18.61 2.61
N ASN A 173 -20.56 17.61 1.75
CA ASN A 173 -21.47 17.72 0.60
C ASN A 173 -22.87 18.16 1.01
N ARG A 174 -23.41 17.58 2.09
CA ARG A 174 -24.72 17.95 2.63
C ARG A 174 -24.75 19.41 3.07
N LYS A 175 -23.74 19.85 3.84
CA LYS A 175 -23.65 21.25 4.31
C LYS A 175 -23.48 22.25 3.16
N ILE A 176 -22.62 21.94 2.18
CA ILE A 176 -22.40 22.77 0.99
C ILE A 176 -23.69 22.90 0.18
N SER A 177 -24.39 21.79 -0.06
CA SER A 177 -25.66 21.78 -0.80
C SER A 177 -26.74 22.63 -0.11
N VAL A 178 -26.83 22.56 1.23
CA VAL A 178 -27.75 23.38 2.02
C VAL A 178 -27.37 24.87 1.96
N ALA A 179 -26.09 25.20 2.14
CA ALA A 179 -25.62 26.59 2.11
C ALA A 179 -25.88 27.22 0.73
N LYS A 180 -25.47 26.54 -0.35
CA LYS A 180 -25.70 27.01 -1.73
C LYS A 180 -27.19 27.09 -2.08
N GLY A 181 -27.98 26.10 -1.66
CA GLY A 181 -29.44 26.11 -1.86
C GLY A 181 -30.15 27.26 -1.15
N ALA A 182 -29.59 27.75 -0.03
CA ALA A 182 -30.06 28.93 0.68
C ALA A 182 -29.50 30.26 0.15
N GLY A 183 -28.62 30.22 -0.87
CA GLY A 183 -27.90 31.40 -1.38
C GLY A 183 -26.83 31.93 -0.43
N SER A 184 -26.38 31.12 0.53
CA SER A 184 -25.31 31.45 1.47
C SER A 184 -23.95 31.03 0.94
N ASP A 185 -22.90 31.71 1.40
CA ASP A 185 -21.51 31.33 1.12
C ASP A 185 -21.14 29.97 1.74
N ALA A 186 -20.39 29.16 0.99
CA ALA A 186 -19.93 27.84 1.39
C ALA A 186 -18.41 27.67 1.29
N ALA A 187 -17.65 28.75 1.05
CA ALA A 187 -16.23 28.70 0.74
C ALA A 187 -15.38 27.95 1.79
N ASP A 188 -15.64 28.16 3.08
CA ASP A 188 -14.92 27.45 4.16
C ASP A 188 -15.17 25.94 4.12
N LEU A 189 -16.41 25.51 3.82
CA LEU A 189 -16.78 24.11 3.69
C LEU A 189 -16.13 23.47 2.46
N GLU A 190 -16.02 24.22 1.37
CA GLU A 190 -15.34 23.79 0.15
C GLU A 190 -13.82 23.62 0.37
N ASP A 191 -13.20 24.45 1.19
CA ASP A 191 -11.80 24.29 1.58
C ASP A 191 -11.60 23.04 2.45
N GLU A 192 -12.48 22.80 3.43
CA GLU A 192 -12.46 21.56 4.22
C GLU A 192 -12.67 20.31 3.35
N GLN A 193 -13.52 20.41 2.32
CA GLN A 193 -13.77 19.34 1.36
C GLN A 193 -12.53 19.06 0.50
N ALA A 194 -11.87 20.10 -0.01
CA ALA A 194 -10.62 19.95 -0.76
C ALA A 194 -9.52 19.29 0.09
N GLN A 195 -9.36 19.69 1.34
CA GLN A 195 -8.41 19.06 2.26
C GLN A 195 -8.73 17.57 2.51
N ALA A 196 -10.01 17.21 2.64
CA ALA A 196 -10.43 15.82 2.79
C ALA A 196 -10.17 15.00 1.52
N LEU A 197 -10.37 15.59 0.33
CA LEU A 197 -10.04 14.97 -0.96
C LEU A 197 -8.53 14.74 -1.12
N ASN A 198 -7.71 15.72 -0.72
CA ASN A 198 -6.24 15.58 -0.75
C ASN A 198 -5.79 14.40 0.10
N LYS A 199 -6.26 14.31 1.35
CA LYS A 199 -5.98 13.17 2.23
C LYS A 199 -6.50 11.85 1.67
N LEU A 200 -7.66 11.86 1.03
CA LEU A 200 -8.21 10.66 0.41
C LEU A 200 -7.33 10.19 -0.78
N SER A 201 -6.83 11.13 -1.58
CA SER A 201 -5.98 10.83 -2.74
C SER A 201 -4.63 10.21 -2.36
N GLU A 202 -4.12 10.48 -1.15
CA GLU A 202 -2.94 9.79 -0.63
C GLU A 202 -3.20 8.29 -0.39
N LEU A 203 -4.45 7.89 -0.12
CA LEU A 203 -4.82 6.54 0.30
C LEU A 203 -5.32 5.67 -0.86
N ILE A 204 -6.07 6.25 -1.78
CA ILE A 204 -6.72 5.57 -2.91
C ILE A 204 -6.82 6.51 -4.12
N ASP A 205 -7.00 5.97 -5.33
CA ASP A 205 -7.33 6.78 -6.50
C ASP A 205 -8.64 7.55 -6.30
N VAL A 206 -8.65 8.82 -6.72
CA VAL A 206 -9.78 9.74 -6.51
C VAL A 206 -10.08 10.49 -7.80
N HIS A 207 -11.34 10.42 -8.22
CA HIS A 207 -11.91 11.26 -9.27
C HIS A 207 -13.15 11.97 -8.75
N THR A 208 -13.28 13.26 -9.09
CA THR A 208 -14.39 14.10 -8.62
C THR A 208 -15.16 14.69 -9.78
N PHE A 209 -16.48 14.78 -9.60
CA PHE A 209 -17.41 15.39 -10.55
C PHE A 209 -18.35 16.34 -9.80
N PRO A 210 -18.69 17.51 -10.36
CA PRO A 210 -19.70 18.37 -9.76
C PRO A 210 -21.08 17.71 -9.79
N ASP A 211 -21.81 17.80 -8.68
CA ASP A 211 -23.22 17.44 -8.60
C ASP A 211 -24.11 18.64 -8.98
N SER A 212 -25.27 18.35 -9.54
CA SER A 212 -26.38 19.26 -9.85
C SER A 212 -26.81 20.18 -8.68
N LYS A 213 -26.60 19.77 -7.43
CA LYS A 213 -26.93 20.54 -6.22
C LYS A 213 -25.78 21.37 -5.66
N GLY A 214 -24.66 21.44 -6.38
CA GLY A 214 -23.49 22.24 -6.00
C GLY A 214 -22.51 21.53 -5.06
N GLY A 215 -22.74 20.25 -4.75
CA GLY A 215 -21.77 19.35 -4.10
C GLY A 215 -20.87 18.61 -5.10
N LEU A 216 -20.18 17.56 -4.64
CA LEU A 216 -19.30 16.71 -5.46
C LEU A 216 -19.68 15.24 -5.37
N VAL A 217 -19.63 14.54 -6.49
CA VAL A 217 -19.55 13.07 -6.56
C VAL A 217 -18.09 12.66 -6.50
N VAL A 218 -17.75 11.71 -5.63
CA VAL A 218 -16.39 11.17 -5.46
C VAL A 218 -16.39 9.72 -5.90
N GLN A 219 -15.54 9.41 -6.87
CA GLN A 219 -15.33 8.07 -7.41
C GLN A 219 -13.93 7.57 -7.04
N VAL A 220 -13.83 6.30 -6.67
CA VAL A 220 -12.58 5.60 -6.37
C VAL A 220 -12.62 4.22 -7.01
N ALA A 221 -11.51 3.75 -7.56
CA ALA A 221 -11.36 2.48 -8.26
C ALA A 221 -12.56 2.16 -9.17
N GLY A 222 -13.00 3.15 -9.95
CA GLY A 222 -14.12 3.02 -10.89
C GLY A 222 -15.53 2.96 -10.27
N THR A 223 -15.69 3.02 -8.95
CA THR A 223 -17.00 3.03 -8.26
C THR A 223 -17.26 4.33 -7.52
N THR A 224 -18.52 4.75 -7.43
CA THR A 224 -18.91 5.93 -6.65
C THR A 224 -18.76 5.65 -5.16
N LEU A 225 -17.87 6.37 -4.50
CA LEU A 225 -17.66 6.28 -3.05
C LEU A 225 -18.62 7.19 -2.29
N VAL A 226 -18.79 8.42 -2.77
CA VAL A 226 -19.65 9.45 -2.15
C VAL A 226 -20.51 10.11 -3.21
N GLU A 227 -21.81 10.18 -2.97
CA GLU A 227 -22.77 10.90 -3.80
C GLU A 227 -23.81 11.59 -2.91
N GLY A 228 -23.79 12.92 -2.90
CA GLY A 228 -24.59 13.70 -1.96
C GLY A 228 -24.24 13.33 -0.50
N ALA A 229 -25.21 12.80 0.23
CA ALA A 229 -25.05 12.35 1.62
C ALA A 229 -24.85 10.82 1.75
N GLU A 230 -24.87 10.09 0.63
CA GLU A 230 -24.73 8.64 0.61
C GLU A 230 -23.26 8.24 0.48
N VAL A 231 -22.86 7.21 1.25
CA VAL A 231 -21.50 6.66 1.25
C VAL A 231 -21.55 5.17 0.94
N GLN A 232 -20.74 4.75 -0.04
CA GLN A 232 -20.41 3.35 -0.26
C GLN A 232 -19.21 2.98 0.60
N LYS A 233 -19.27 1.85 1.31
CA LYS A 233 -18.18 1.42 2.20
C LYS A 233 -17.24 0.48 1.47
N LEU A 234 -15.96 0.64 1.75
CA LEU A 234 -14.90 -0.24 1.27
C LEU A 234 -14.48 -1.22 2.37
N SER A 235 -14.03 -2.40 1.99
CA SER A 235 -13.43 -3.39 2.89
C SER A 235 -12.32 -4.17 2.17
N ILE A 236 -11.37 -4.68 2.94
CA ILE A 236 -10.32 -5.57 2.44
C ILE A 236 -10.60 -6.99 2.89
N ASP A 237 -10.59 -7.91 1.92
CA ASP A 237 -10.61 -9.35 2.12
C ASP A 237 -9.45 -10.02 1.36
N VAL A 238 -9.40 -11.35 1.35
CA VAL A 238 -8.49 -12.14 0.53
C VAL A 238 -9.25 -13.15 -0.33
N ASP A 239 -8.81 -13.32 -1.57
CA ASP A 239 -9.34 -14.35 -2.46
C ASP A 239 -8.87 -15.76 -2.01
N PRO A 240 -9.41 -16.86 -2.57
CA PRO A 240 -8.96 -18.22 -2.26
C PRO A 240 -7.48 -18.51 -2.55
N SER A 241 -6.83 -17.67 -3.35
CA SER A 241 -5.39 -17.75 -3.66
C SER A 241 -4.55 -16.92 -2.66
N GLY A 242 -5.18 -16.19 -1.74
CA GLY A 242 -4.55 -15.34 -0.74
C GLY A 242 -4.24 -13.92 -1.21
N ASN A 243 -4.63 -13.53 -2.42
CA ASN A 243 -4.44 -12.18 -2.94
C ASN A 243 -5.46 -11.22 -2.32
N MET A 244 -5.08 -9.96 -2.18
CA MET A 244 -5.91 -8.92 -1.58
C MET A 244 -7.11 -8.63 -2.49
N GLN A 245 -8.29 -8.52 -1.88
CA GLN A 245 -9.51 -8.06 -2.54
C GLN A 245 -10.02 -6.77 -1.88
N LEU A 246 -10.07 -5.69 -2.66
CA LEU A 246 -10.80 -4.47 -2.32
C LEU A 246 -12.25 -4.63 -2.74
N LEU A 247 -13.14 -4.71 -1.76
CA LEU A 247 -14.58 -4.86 -1.97
C LEU A 247 -15.28 -3.53 -1.69
N ALA A 248 -16.28 -3.20 -2.49
CA ALA A 248 -17.14 -2.04 -2.27
C ALA A 248 -18.60 -2.47 -2.11
N ALA A 249 -19.22 -2.08 -1.00
CA ALA A 249 -20.59 -2.46 -0.65
C ALA A 249 -21.45 -1.22 -0.37
N ARG A 250 -22.68 -1.23 -0.90
CA ARG A 250 -23.72 -0.25 -0.57
C ARG A 250 -24.72 -0.90 0.39
N GLY A 251 -24.81 -0.40 1.62
CA GLY A 251 -25.62 -1.01 2.67
C GLY A 251 -25.07 -2.37 3.12
N SER A 252 -25.97 -3.32 3.43
CA SER A 252 -25.63 -4.66 3.94
C SER A 252 -25.50 -5.75 2.85
N GLY A 253 -25.49 -5.38 1.56
CA GLY A 253 -25.35 -6.32 0.45
C GLY A 253 -23.93 -6.86 0.28
N PRO A 254 -23.74 -7.93 -0.52
CA PRO A 254 -22.41 -8.44 -0.85
C PRO A 254 -21.59 -7.39 -1.60
N GLY A 255 -20.34 -7.20 -1.20
CA GLY A 255 -19.43 -6.24 -1.83
C GLY A 255 -19.04 -6.68 -3.25
N SER A 256 -18.91 -5.72 -4.15
CA SER A 256 -18.33 -5.95 -5.48
C SER A 256 -16.83 -5.80 -5.43
N ASP A 257 -16.09 -6.75 -6.02
CA ASP A 257 -14.63 -6.67 -6.12
C ASP A 257 -14.22 -5.61 -7.16
N ILE A 258 -13.52 -4.59 -6.68
CA ILE A 258 -13.03 -3.46 -7.46
C ILE A 258 -11.49 -3.42 -7.53
N THR A 259 -10.82 -4.47 -7.06
CA THR A 259 -9.34 -4.53 -6.95
C THR A 259 -8.63 -4.24 -8.26
N LYS A 260 -9.19 -4.71 -9.39
CA LYS A 260 -8.62 -4.51 -10.73
C LYS A 260 -8.60 -3.05 -11.20
N HIS A 261 -9.37 -2.18 -10.55
CA HIS A 261 -9.48 -0.76 -10.87
C HIS A 261 -8.68 0.13 -9.93
N LEU A 262 -8.16 -0.42 -8.83
CA LEU A 262 -7.25 0.27 -7.92
C LEU A 262 -5.96 0.60 -8.68
N SER A 263 -5.70 1.88 -8.90
CA SER A 263 -4.61 2.32 -9.79
C SER A 263 -3.58 3.23 -9.13
N SER A 264 -3.92 3.85 -8.00
CA SER A 264 -3.02 4.74 -7.26
C SER A 264 -3.38 4.79 -5.76
N GLY A 265 -2.65 5.63 -5.02
CA GLY A 265 -2.76 5.76 -3.57
C GLY A 265 -2.01 4.66 -2.82
N LYS A 266 -1.87 4.84 -1.51
CA LYS A 266 -1.20 3.87 -0.63
C LYS A 266 -1.72 2.44 -0.80
N LEU A 267 -3.02 2.23 -0.98
CA LEU A 267 -3.59 0.89 -1.20
C LEU A 267 -3.03 0.20 -2.44
N ALA A 268 -2.80 0.92 -3.54
CA ALA A 268 -2.21 0.34 -4.75
C ALA A 268 -0.77 -0.10 -4.50
N GLY A 269 0.04 0.74 -3.83
CA GLY A 269 1.41 0.38 -3.45
C GLY A 269 1.49 -0.84 -2.53
N ILE A 270 0.57 -0.94 -1.56
CA ILE A 270 0.44 -2.12 -0.69
C ILE A 270 0.13 -3.37 -1.51
N ARG A 271 -0.87 -3.30 -2.41
CA ARG A 271 -1.26 -4.43 -3.26
C ARG A 271 -0.07 -4.94 -4.08
N ASP A 272 0.59 -4.02 -4.79
CA ASP A 272 1.65 -4.37 -5.73
C ASP A 272 2.82 -5.01 -4.99
N ALA A 273 3.26 -4.40 -3.88
CA ALA A 273 4.29 -4.99 -3.05
C ALA A 273 3.88 -6.39 -2.53
N ARG A 274 2.69 -6.52 -1.94
CA ARG A 274 2.23 -7.74 -1.24
C ARG A 274 1.99 -8.92 -2.17
N ASP A 275 1.32 -8.68 -3.29
CA ASP A 275 0.74 -9.72 -4.14
C ASP A 275 1.46 -9.88 -5.48
N VAL A 276 2.36 -8.96 -5.82
CA VAL A 276 3.27 -9.13 -6.96
C VAL A 276 4.67 -9.43 -6.48
N ASP A 277 5.32 -8.48 -5.79
CA ASP A 277 6.76 -8.59 -5.53
C ASP A 277 7.12 -9.56 -4.40
N LEU A 278 6.47 -9.43 -3.24
CA LEU A 278 6.68 -10.30 -2.09
C LEU A 278 6.23 -11.73 -2.38
N LEU A 279 5.14 -11.90 -3.14
CA LEU A 279 4.69 -13.22 -3.59
C LEU A 279 5.72 -13.85 -4.53
N ALA A 280 6.18 -13.13 -5.56
CA ALA A 280 7.18 -13.64 -6.48
C ALA A 280 8.53 -13.93 -5.78
N ALA A 281 8.93 -13.12 -4.80
CA ALA A 281 10.12 -13.36 -4.00
C ALA A 281 9.99 -14.63 -3.15
N GLN A 282 8.84 -14.84 -2.52
CA GLN A 282 8.54 -16.07 -1.78
C GLN A 282 8.61 -17.30 -2.70
N GLU A 283 7.97 -17.25 -3.86
CA GLU A 283 7.96 -18.36 -4.82
C GLU A 283 9.36 -18.70 -5.33
N LYS A 284 10.20 -17.69 -5.62
CA LYS A 284 11.59 -17.89 -6.01
C LYS A 284 12.43 -18.49 -4.89
N LEU A 285 12.24 -18.05 -3.65
CA LEU A 285 12.94 -18.59 -2.48
C LEU A 285 12.56 -20.05 -2.24
N ASP A 286 11.26 -20.34 -2.34
CA ASP A 286 10.70 -21.69 -2.25
C ASP A 286 11.25 -22.61 -3.34
N GLN A 287 11.28 -22.14 -4.59
CA GLN A 287 11.86 -22.89 -5.71
C GLN A 287 13.35 -23.17 -5.49
N LEU A 288 14.12 -22.18 -5.04
CA LEU A 288 15.55 -22.34 -4.75
C LEU A 288 15.79 -23.38 -3.65
N ALA A 289 15.02 -23.31 -2.55
CA ALA A 289 15.12 -24.27 -1.46
C ALA A 289 14.80 -25.70 -1.93
N PHE A 290 13.76 -25.85 -2.75
CA PHE A 290 13.33 -27.13 -3.31
C PHE A 290 14.38 -27.74 -4.24
N ASP A 291 14.87 -26.97 -5.21
CA ASP A 291 15.84 -27.44 -6.19
C ASP A 291 17.17 -27.80 -5.53
N PHE A 292 17.62 -26.96 -4.59
CA PHE A 292 18.84 -27.20 -3.84
C PHE A 292 18.74 -28.48 -2.99
N ALA A 293 17.71 -28.59 -2.16
CA ALA A 293 17.52 -29.75 -1.30
C ALA A 293 17.38 -31.04 -2.13
N THR A 294 16.65 -31.01 -3.24
CA THR A 294 16.47 -32.14 -4.14
C THR A 294 17.79 -32.57 -4.79
N ALA A 295 18.58 -31.62 -5.29
CA ALA A 295 19.88 -31.91 -5.89
C ALA A 295 20.86 -32.52 -4.87
N VAL A 296 20.94 -31.93 -3.67
CA VAL A 296 21.81 -32.45 -2.60
C VAL A 296 21.34 -33.83 -2.13
N ASN A 297 20.04 -34.02 -1.95
CA ASN A 297 19.47 -35.32 -1.57
C ASN A 297 19.75 -36.39 -2.60
N THR A 298 19.62 -36.07 -3.89
CA THR A 298 19.94 -37.00 -4.98
C THR A 298 21.39 -37.49 -4.88
N GLN A 299 22.33 -36.56 -4.65
CA GLN A 299 23.75 -36.92 -4.52
C GLN A 299 24.06 -37.64 -3.20
N HIS A 300 23.47 -37.21 -2.09
CA HIS A 300 23.69 -37.79 -0.76
C HIS A 300 23.13 -39.23 -0.69
N ALA A 301 21.95 -39.47 -1.26
CA ALA A 301 21.33 -40.78 -1.29
C ALA A 301 22.12 -41.80 -2.15
N ALA A 302 22.89 -41.34 -3.12
CA ALA A 302 23.74 -42.19 -3.96
C ALA A 302 25.02 -42.67 -3.25
N GLY A 303 25.42 -42.02 -2.16
CA GLY A 303 26.61 -42.40 -1.39
C GLY A 303 26.29 -43.26 -0.15
N PHE A 304 27.35 -43.61 0.58
CA PHE A 304 27.26 -44.38 1.82
C PHE A 304 27.71 -43.56 3.03
N GLY A 305 26.93 -43.68 4.11
CA GLY A 305 27.33 -43.27 5.45
C GLY A 305 28.50 -44.10 5.97
N LYS A 306 29.16 -43.63 7.04
CA LYS A 306 30.20 -44.39 7.74
C LYS A 306 29.64 -45.65 8.41
N ASP A 307 28.35 -45.65 8.71
CA ASP A 307 27.59 -46.81 9.19
C ASP A 307 27.24 -47.83 8.08
N GLY A 308 27.65 -47.57 6.83
CA GLY A 308 27.45 -48.46 5.68
C GLY A 308 26.05 -48.40 5.07
N VAL A 309 25.19 -47.47 5.50
CA VAL A 309 23.83 -47.30 4.97
C VAL A 309 23.81 -46.24 3.88
N SER A 310 23.10 -46.51 2.77
CA SER A 310 22.87 -45.59 1.66
C SER A 310 21.39 -45.19 1.54
N GLY A 311 21.07 -44.33 0.56
CA GLY A 311 19.68 -43.96 0.26
C GLY A 311 19.06 -42.93 1.21
N ARG A 312 19.87 -42.29 2.07
CA ARG A 312 19.40 -41.24 3.00
C ARG A 312 19.43 -39.88 2.34
N ASN A 313 18.41 -39.08 2.59
CA ASN A 313 18.41 -37.66 2.27
C ASN A 313 19.22 -36.88 3.31
N LEU A 314 19.80 -35.75 2.91
CA LEU A 314 20.40 -34.80 3.85
C LEU A 314 19.34 -33.84 4.41
N PHE A 315 18.43 -33.40 3.55
CA PHE A 315 17.38 -32.44 3.86
C PHE A 315 15.99 -33.09 3.78
N SER A 316 15.11 -32.72 4.70
CA SER A 316 13.67 -32.89 4.57
C SER A 316 13.11 -31.67 3.83
N VAL A 317 12.41 -31.91 2.71
CA VAL A 317 11.82 -30.86 1.86
C VAL A 317 10.40 -31.27 1.45
N SER A 318 9.53 -30.29 1.23
CA SER A 318 8.16 -30.50 0.75
C SER A 318 8.12 -31.23 -0.60
N ALA A 319 7.00 -31.92 -0.87
CA ALA A 319 6.80 -32.64 -2.13
C ALA A 319 6.72 -31.73 -3.37
N THR A 320 6.46 -30.44 -3.16
CA THR A 320 6.42 -29.41 -4.20
C THR A 320 7.28 -28.22 -3.77
N ALA A 321 7.61 -27.33 -4.70
CA ALA A 321 8.35 -26.12 -4.39
C ALA A 321 7.62 -25.20 -3.41
N ALA A 322 6.29 -25.06 -3.54
CA ALA A 322 5.50 -24.18 -2.69
C ALA A 322 5.68 -24.50 -1.20
N GLY A 323 6.14 -23.51 -0.42
CA GLY A 323 6.40 -23.63 1.01
C GLY A 323 7.72 -24.33 1.37
N ALA A 324 8.54 -24.73 0.39
CA ALA A 324 9.79 -25.45 0.64
C ALA A 324 10.75 -24.67 1.54
N ALA A 325 10.91 -23.35 1.34
CA ALA A 325 11.88 -22.57 2.11
C ALA A 325 11.55 -22.55 3.61
N ARG A 326 10.27 -22.43 3.95
CA ARG A 326 9.80 -22.38 5.35
C ARG A 326 9.73 -23.75 6.02
N SER A 327 9.72 -24.82 5.23
CA SER A 327 9.68 -26.20 5.71
C SER A 327 11.04 -26.90 5.72
N LEU A 328 12.05 -26.34 5.03
CA LEU A 328 13.36 -26.96 4.85
C LEU A 328 14.02 -27.23 6.20
N SER A 329 14.48 -28.46 6.41
CA SER A 329 15.20 -28.88 7.62
C SER A 329 16.14 -30.04 7.29
N LEU A 330 17.00 -30.43 8.24
CA LEU A 330 17.70 -31.71 8.12
C LEU A 330 16.74 -32.90 8.12
N ASP A 331 17.06 -33.91 7.33
CA ASP A 331 16.30 -35.17 7.36
C ASP A 331 16.47 -35.85 8.74
N PRO A 332 15.37 -36.31 9.38
CA PRO A 332 15.46 -36.94 10.69
C PRO A 332 16.38 -38.17 10.75
N SER A 333 16.62 -38.85 9.62
CA SER A 333 17.51 -40.00 9.54
C SER A 333 19.00 -39.65 9.63
N VAL A 334 19.36 -38.37 9.41
CA VAL A 334 20.75 -37.88 9.49
C VAL A 334 20.95 -36.85 10.61
N ALA A 335 19.88 -36.22 11.09
CA ALA A 335 19.94 -35.18 12.12
C ALA A 335 20.65 -35.67 13.39
N GLY A 336 21.73 -34.99 13.78
CA GLY A 336 22.53 -35.33 14.96
C GLY A 336 23.38 -36.60 14.84
N ASN A 337 23.42 -37.23 13.66
CA ASN A 337 24.20 -38.45 13.41
C ASN A 337 25.29 -38.21 12.33
N PRO A 338 26.54 -37.88 12.70
CA PRO A 338 27.61 -37.62 11.73
C PRO A 338 27.97 -38.83 10.88
N ASP A 339 27.77 -40.04 11.41
CA ASP A 339 28.06 -41.27 10.68
C ASP A 339 27.05 -41.52 9.56
N ALA A 340 25.88 -40.86 9.60
CA ALA A 340 24.87 -40.95 8.55
C ALA A 340 25.16 -40.06 7.32
N ILE A 341 26.14 -39.15 7.40
CA ILE A 341 26.55 -38.33 6.25
C ILE A 341 27.19 -39.21 5.18
N ALA A 342 26.65 -39.17 3.97
CA ALA A 342 27.22 -39.89 2.84
C ALA A 342 28.50 -39.19 2.35
N ALA A 343 29.64 -39.89 2.47
CA ALA A 343 30.95 -39.37 2.06
C ALA A 343 31.85 -40.41 1.38
N ALA A 344 31.32 -41.60 1.11
CA ALA A 344 31.97 -42.65 0.35
C ALA A 344 31.08 -43.05 -0.85
N SER A 345 31.73 -43.44 -1.95
CA SER A 345 31.09 -43.98 -3.17
C SER A 345 31.22 -45.49 -3.24
#